data_AF-A0A964XD76-F1
#
_entry.id   AF-A0A964XD76-F1
#
_cell.length_a   1.000
_cell.length_b   1.000
_cell.length_c   1.000
_cell.angle_alpha   90.00
_cell.angle_beta   90.00
_cell.angle_gamma   90.00
#
_symmetry.space_group_name_H-M   'P 1'
#
loop_
_entity.id
_entity.type
_entity.pdbx_description
1 polymer ?
#
loop_
_entity_poly.entity_id
_entity_poly.type
_entity_poly.pdbx_seq_one_letter_code
_entity_poly.pdbx_strand_id
1 'polypeptide(L)'
;MIRSLMAASLAGLVMNLGACAGLEPEPCTPEWVDWQKNQIFDPFVADYRSEIGSLRNLEGNLENPGMLTALQLAGLIESLPRMAEDFNTDVVPRVQAAVATCAEPARASTLLAEMLRREGVEEDVLIWIDR
;
A
#
# COMPACT_ATOMS: atom_id res chain seq x y z
N MET A 1 -25.08 1.30 -61.55
CA MET A 1 -25.47 0.07 -60.84
C MET A 1 -24.20 -0.63 -60.38
N ILE A 2 -23.94 -0.69 -59.07
CA ILE A 2 -23.28 -1.77 -58.31
C ILE A 2 -23.63 -1.48 -56.84
N ARG A 3 -24.24 -2.47 -56.18
CA ARG A 3 -24.60 -2.51 -54.75
C ARG A 3 -23.46 -3.22 -54.01
N SER A 4 -23.13 -2.75 -52.80
CA SER A 4 -22.64 -3.51 -51.62
C SER A 4 -22.37 -2.49 -50.51
N LEU A 5 -23.28 -2.32 -49.53
CA LEU A 5 -23.46 -3.07 -48.28
C LEU A 5 -22.45 -2.70 -47.16
N MET A 6 -23.05 -2.23 -46.06
CA MET A 6 -22.54 -1.86 -44.74
C MET A 6 -21.44 -2.76 -44.14
N ALA A 7 -20.58 -2.16 -43.31
CA ALA A 7 -20.23 -2.60 -41.94
C ALA A 7 -19.20 -1.61 -41.37
N ALA A 8 -19.58 -0.79 -40.39
CA ALA A 8 -19.53 -1.07 -38.96
C ALA A 8 -18.28 -0.44 -38.31
N SER A 9 -18.55 0.68 -37.65
CA SER A 9 -17.71 1.35 -36.67
C SER A 9 -17.21 0.41 -35.58
N LEU A 10 -15.90 0.40 -35.35
CA LEU A 10 -15.29 0.01 -34.08
C LEU A 10 -14.40 1.15 -33.61
N ALA A 11 -15.05 2.04 -32.85
CA ALA A 11 -14.37 2.91 -31.90
C ALA A 11 -13.62 2.01 -30.92
N GLY A 12 -12.30 2.00 -31.03
CA GLY A 12 -11.41 1.17 -30.23
C GLY A 12 -10.11 1.90 -29.97
N LEU A 13 -10.19 3.10 -29.42
CA LEU A 13 -9.03 3.77 -28.85
C LEU A 13 -9.24 3.84 -27.34
N VAL A 14 -8.89 2.74 -26.68
CA VAL A 14 -8.78 2.64 -25.23
C VAL A 14 -7.54 3.44 -24.84
N MET A 15 -7.71 4.76 -24.69
CA MET A 15 -6.73 5.63 -24.04
C MET A 15 -7.21 5.88 -22.61
N ASN A 16 -7.03 4.88 -21.74
CA ASN A 16 -7.13 5.03 -20.30
C ASN A 16 -5.80 4.61 -19.68
N LEU A 17 -4.77 5.40 -19.92
CA LEU A 17 -3.47 5.24 -19.27
C LEU A 17 -3.07 6.61 -18.69
N GLY A 18 -3.30 6.77 -17.38
CA GLY A 18 -2.51 7.70 -16.57
C GLY A 18 -3.13 9.03 -16.12
N ALA A 19 -4.43 9.10 -15.79
CA ALA A 19 -5.00 10.35 -15.24
C ALA A 19 -5.99 10.20 -14.06
N CYS A 20 -6.07 9.05 -13.40
CA CYS A 20 -6.92 8.86 -12.21
C CYS A 20 -6.23 9.18 -10.87
N ALA A 21 -5.16 9.97 -10.86
CA ALA A 21 -4.44 10.32 -9.62
C ALA A 21 -5.13 11.43 -8.79
N GLY A 22 -6.31 11.92 -9.19
CA GLY A 22 -6.97 13.05 -8.52
C GLY A 22 -8.48 12.91 -8.28
N LEU A 23 -9.10 11.79 -8.66
CA LEU A 23 -10.52 11.54 -8.38
C LEU A 23 -10.61 10.49 -7.28
N GLU A 24 -11.17 10.87 -6.14
CA GLU A 24 -11.48 9.95 -5.05
C GLU A 24 -12.49 8.90 -5.56
N PRO A 25 -12.15 7.60 -5.52
CA PRO A 25 -13.07 6.54 -5.96
C PRO A 25 -14.23 6.35 -4.99
N GLU A 26 -15.25 5.57 -5.39
CA GLU A 26 -16.40 5.30 -4.51
C GLU A 26 -15.94 4.54 -3.25
N PRO A 27 -16.32 4.98 -2.03
CA PRO A 27 -15.92 4.32 -0.80
C PRO A 27 -16.21 2.82 -0.81
N CYS A 28 -15.30 2.05 -0.21
CA CYS A 28 -15.44 0.60 -0.03
C CYS A 28 -15.45 -0.22 -1.34
N THR A 29 -14.93 0.35 -2.41
CA THR A 29 -14.56 -0.37 -3.63
C THR A 29 -13.09 -0.80 -3.59
N PRO A 30 -12.69 -1.84 -4.36
CA PRO A 30 -11.27 -2.20 -4.49
C PRO A 30 -10.37 -1.03 -4.92
N GLU A 31 -10.86 -0.19 -5.84
CA GLU A 31 -10.15 0.99 -6.33
C GLU A 31 -9.97 2.05 -5.25
N TRP A 32 -10.98 2.26 -4.39
CA TRP A 32 -10.87 3.15 -3.24
C TRP A 32 -9.91 2.64 -2.18
N VAL A 33 -9.89 1.32 -1.94
CA VAL A 33 -8.93 0.70 -1.00
C VAL A 33 -7.49 0.90 -1.49
N ASP A 34 -7.22 0.69 -2.78
CA ASP A 34 -5.89 0.96 -3.36
C ASP A 34 -5.54 2.45 -3.32
N TRP A 35 -6.51 3.34 -3.58
CA TRP A 35 -6.33 4.77 -3.42
C TRP A 35 -5.98 5.16 -1.98
N GLN A 36 -6.71 4.65 -0.98
CA GLN A 36 -6.43 4.89 0.44
C GLN A 36 -5.06 4.36 0.84
N LYS A 37 -4.65 3.19 0.35
CA LYS A 37 -3.30 2.66 0.57
C LYS A 37 -2.25 3.69 0.17
N ASN A 38 -2.30 4.20 -1.05
CA ASN A 38 -1.32 5.17 -1.54
C ASN A 38 -1.37 6.46 -0.70
N GLN A 39 -2.58 6.97 -0.44
CA GLN A 39 -2.75 8.18 0.37
C GLN A 39 -2.23 8.04 1.81
N ILE A 40 -2.34 6.85 2.40
CA ILE A 40 -1.94 6.58 3.79
C ILE A 40 -0.45 6.25 3.87
N PHE A 41 0.04 5.35 3.04
CA PHE A 41 1.38 4.80 3.13
C PHE A 41 2.44 5.58 2.35
N ASP A 42 2.10 6.24 1.23
CA ASP A 42 3.12 6.98 0.44
C ASP A 42 3.82 8.08 1.24
N PRO A 43 3.12 8.89 2.07
CA PRO A 43 3.80 9.88 2.91
C PRO A 43 4.77 9.23 3.89
N PHE A 44 4.32 8.18 4.59
CA PHE A 44 5.15 7.46 5.55
C PHE A 44 6.39 6.82 4.88
N VAL A 45 6.21 6.20 3.71
CA VAL A 45 7.31 5.61 2.94
C VAL A 45 8.27 6.69 2.44
N ALA A 46 7.77 7.87 2.08
CA ALA A 46 8.61 8.99 1.67
C ALA A 46 9.48 9.49 2.82
N ASP A 47 8.91 9.64 4.01
CA ASP A 47 9.60 10.12 5.21
C ASP A 47 10.67 9.13 5.70
N TYR A 48 10.42 7.82 5.55
CA TYR A 48 11.30 6.74 6.04
C TYR A 48 12.01 5.96 4.93
N ARG A 49 12.17 6.55 3.75
CA ARG A 49 12.69 5.84 2.56
C ARG A 49 14.08 5.23 2.79
N SER A 50 14.96 5.94 3.52
CA SER A 50 16.33 5.52 3.78
C SER A 50 16.38 4.34 4.76
N GLU A 51 15.57 4.41 5.81
CA GLU A 51 15.42 3.40 6.85
C GLU A 51 14.80 2.12 6.27
N ILE A 52 13.71 2.24 5.51
CA ILE A 52 13.08 1.11 4.81
C ILE A 52 14.08 0.45 3.85
N GLY A 53 14.83 1.24 3.08
CA GLY A 53 15.86 0.71 2.19
C GLY A 53 16.96 -0.03 2.96
N SER A 54 17.39 0.52 4.10
CA SER A 54 18.39 -0.11 4.96
C SER A 54 17.89 -1.42 5.57
N LEU A 55 16.63 -1.46 6.04
CA LEU A 55 16.01 -2.68 6.59
C LEU A 55 15.89 -3.79 5.54
N ARG A 56 15.45 -3.47 4.32
CA ARG A 56 15.38 -4.43 3.21
C ARG A 56 16.74 -5.01 2.84
N ASN A 57 17.81 -4.22 2.97
CA ASN A 57 19.17 -4.71 2.73
C ASN A 57 19.69 -5.63 3.85
N LEU A 58 19.12 -5.52 5.05
CA LEU A 58 19.46 -6.38 6.20
C LEU A 58 18.73 -7.73 6.13
N GLU A 59 17.53 -7.77 5.55
CA GLU A 59 16.73 -8.98 5.35
C GLU A 59 17.53 -10.03 4.54
N GLY A 60 17.99 -11.09 5.21
CA GLY A 60 18.89 -12.13 4.66
C GLY A 60 20.33 -12.11 5.18
N ASN A 61 20.76 -11.04 5.85
CA ASN A 61 22.08 -10.92 6.47
C ASN A 61 22.06 -10.96 8.02
N LEU A 62 20.87 -11.08 8.61
CA LEU A 62 20.66 -11.06 10.07
C LEU A 62 21.03 -12.37 10.77
N GLU A 63 21.02 -13.51 10.08
CA GLU A 63 21.34 -14.82 10.68
C GLU A 63 22.83 -14.97 11.04
N ASN A 64 23.72 -14.27 10.33
CA ASN A 64 25.14 -14.18 10.66
C ASN A 64 25.68 -12.79 10.31
N PRO A 65 25.45 -11.79 11.17
CA PRO A 65 25.74 -10.40 10.85
C PRO A 65 27.26 -10.17 10.84
N GLY A 66 27.80 -9.87 9.68
CA GLY A 66 29.16 -9.35 9.55
C GLY A 66 29.27 -7.93 10.15
N MET A 67 30.50 -7.43 10.25
CA MET A 67 30.78 -6.08 10.79
C MET A 67 29.96 -4.97 10.10
N LEU A 68 29.79 -5.06 8.77
CA LEU A 68 29.03 -4.08 8.00
C LEU A 68 27.53 -4.09 8.36
N THR A 69 26.94 -5.27 8.52
CA THR A 69 25.55 -5.47 8.97
C THR A 69 25.35 -4.89 10.36
N ALA A 70 26.30 -5.10 11.28
CA ALA A 70 26.25 -4.54 12.63
C ALA A 70 26.30 -3.00 12.65
N LEU A 71 27.14 -2.39 11.80
CA LEU A 71 27.21 -0.93 11.65
C LEU A 71 25.93 -0.33 11.06
N GLN A 72 25.34 -1.00 10.07
CA GLN A 72 24.06 -0.59 9.48
C GLN A 72 22.93 -0.67 10.51
N LEU A 73 22.86 -1.76 11.28
CA LEU A 73 21.91 -1.89 12.39
C LEU A 73 22.08 -0.77 13.43
N ALA A 74 23.32 -0.47 13.82
CA ALA A 74 23.61 0.61 14.76
C ALA A 74 23.10 1.98 14.26
N GLY A 75 23.22 2.25 12.96
CA GLY A 75 22.69 3.47 12.34
C GLY A 75 21.15 3.57 12.36
N LEU A 76 20.44 2.45 12.51
CA LEU A 76 18.98 2.41 12.57
C LEU A 76 18.41 2.47 13.99
N ILE A 77 19.23 2.26 15.02
CA ILE A 77 18.75 2.17 16.43
C ILE A 77 18.01 3.43 16.86
N GLU A 78 18.41 4.61 16.38
CA GLU A 78 17.77 5.88 16.76
C GLU A 78 16.52 6.20 15.92
N SER A 79 16.47 5.76 14.67
CA SER A 79 15.35 6.06 13.77
C SER A 79 14.21 5.05 13.88
N LEU A 80 14.49 3.78 14.20
CA LEU A 80 13.48 2.73 14.33
C LEU A 80 12.40 3.04 15.36
N PRO A 81 12.72 3.50 16.59
CA PRO A 81 11.68 3.85 17.56
C PRO A 81 10.78 4.98 17.07
N ARG A 82 11.36 5.99 16.43
CA ARG A 82 10.59 7.12 15.87
C ARG A 82 9.70 6.67 14.71
N MET A 83 10.25 5.86 13.81
CA MET A 83 9.49 5.26 12.71
C MET A 83 8.29 4.45 13.22
N ALA A 84 8.48 3.68 14.29
CA ALA A 84 7.41 2.92 14.93
C ALA A 84 6.39 3.82 15.63
N GLU A 85 6.84 4.90 16.28
CA GLU A 85 5.96 5.89 16.91
C GLU A 85 5.08 6.56 15.86
N ASP A 86 5.67 7.12 14.80
CA ASP A 86 4.97 7.80 13.71
C ASP A 86 3.99 6.86 12.98
N PHE A 87 4.37 5.59 12.80
CA PHE A 87 3.46 4.60 12.24
C PHE A 87 2.19 4.44 13.11
N ASN A 88 2.37 4.38 14.43
CA ASN A 88 1.25 4.22 15.37
C ASN A 88 0.43 5.50 15.54
N THR A 89 1.03 6.68 15.42
CA THR A 89 0.31 7.95 15.58
C THR A 89 -0.37 8.42 14.30
N ASP A 90 0.16 8.05 13.13
CA ASP A 90 -0.30 8.62 11.86
C ASP A 90 -0.92 7.55 10.94
N VAL A 91 -0.22 6.44 10.70
CA VAL A 91 -0.67 5.41 9.74
C VAL A 91 -1.85 4.62 10.32
N VAL A 92 -1.69 4.08 11.53
CA VAL A 92 -2.72 3.22 12.16
C VAL A 92 -4.07 3.94 12.30
N PRO A 93 -4.16 5.18 12.82
CA PRO A 93 -5.45 5.85 12.97
C PRO A 93 -6.12 6.16 11.63
N ARG A 94 -5.33 6.48 10.59
CA ARG A 94 -5.87 6.72 9.25
C ARG A 94 -6.41 5.46 8.60
N VAL A 95 -5.73 4.33 8.80
CA VAL A 95 -6.23 3.00 8.41
C VAL A 95 -7.56 2.71 9.10
N GLN A 96 -7.65 2.90 10.42
CA GLN A 96 -8.87 2.69 11.19
C GLN A 96 -10.01 3.58 10.71
N ALA A 97 -9.72 4.87 10.43
CA ALA A 97 -10.70 5.81 9.90
C ALA A 97 -11.21 5.40 8.51
N ALA A 98 -10.33 4.89 7.63
CA ALA A 98 -10.73 4.37 6.33
C ALA A 98 -11.66 3.16 6.49
N VAL A 99 -11.29 2.17 7.31
CA VAL A 99 -12.13 0.98 7.57
C VAL A 99 -13.49 1.38 8.16
N ALA A 100 -13.53 2.36 9.07
CA ALA A 100 -14.77 2.86 9.69
C ALA A 100 -15.72 3.58 8.72
N THR A 101 -15.23 4.01 7.55
CA THR A 101 -16.06 4.64 6.51
C THR A 101 -16.98 3.60 5.83
N CYS A 102 -16.67 2.31 5.95
CA CYS A 102 -17.43 1.25 5.31
C CYS A 102 -18.59 0.75 6.15
N ALA A 103 -19.76 0.61 5.50
CA ALA A 103 -21.00 0.14 6.12
C ALA A 103 -20.88 -1.26 6.76
N GLU A 104 -19.99 -2.10 6.23
CA GLU A 104 -19.57 -3.37 6.83
C GLU A 104 -18.07 -3.32 7.15
N PRO A 105 -17.68 -2.89 8.37
CA PRO A 105 -16.29 -2.79 8.78
C PRO A 105 -15.53 -4.12 8.63
N ALA A 106 -16.19 -5.25 8.90
CA ALA A 106 -15.61 -6.59 8.74
C ALA A 106 -15.25 -6.94 7.28
N ARG A 107 -15.96 -6.37 6.31
CA ARG A 107 -15.66 -6.56 4.89
C ARG A 107 -14.50 -5.66 4.46
N ALA A 108 -14.42 -4.46 5.02
CA ALA A 108 -13.34 -3.51 4.76
C ALA A 108 -12.00 -3.95 5.39
N SER A 109 -12.02 -4.50 6.62
CA SER A 109 -10.86 -5.12 7.24
C SER A 109 -10.33 -6.28 6.40
N THR A 110 -11.23 -7.14 5.89
CA THR A 110 -10.86 -8.26 5.00
C THR A 110 -10.23 -7.76 3.70
N LEU A 111 -10.80 -6.75 3.05
CA LEU A 111 -10.26 -6.18 1.81
C LEU A 111 -8.89 -5.52 2.02
N LEU A 112 -8.72 -4.84 3.16
CA LEU A 112 -7.47 -4.19 3.52
C LEU A 112 -6.39 -5.22 3.90
N ALA A 113 -6.73 -6.23 4.70
CA ALA A 113 -5.82 -7.32 5.05
C ALA A 113 -5.39 -8.10 3.80
N GLU A 114 -6.32 -8.42 2.90
CA GLU A 114 -6.02 -9.08 1.63
C GLU A 114 -5.15 -8.21 0.72
N MET A 115 -5.31 -6.89 0.77
CA MET A 115 -4.42 -5.97 0.07
C MET A 115 -3.02 -5.93 0.68
N LEU A 116 -2.90 -5.78 2.00
CA LEU A 116 -1.59 -5.77 2.68
C LEU A 116 -0.85 -7.11 2.50
N ARG A 117 -1.59 -8.22 2.48
CA ARG A 117 -1.08 -9.55 2.14
C ARG A 117 -0.48 -9.59 0.72
N ARG A 118 -1.15 -8.99 -0.27
CA ARG A 118 -0.60 -8.87 -1.64
C ARG A 118 0.68 -8.03 -1.71
N GLU A 119 0.85 -7.09 -0.80
CA GLU A 119 2.03 -6.23 -0.70
C GLU A 119 3.17 -6.87 0.13
N GLY A 120 3.00 -8.12 0.58
CA GLY A 120 4.03 -8.88 1.29
C GLY A 120 4.10 -8.65 2.80
N VAL A 121 3.05 -8.06 3.40
CA VAL A 121 2.94 -7.96 4.86
C VAL A 121 2.62 -9.34 5.44
N GLU A 122 3.44 -9.80 6.40
CA GLU A 122 3.28 -11.11 7.04
C GLU A 122 1.99 -11.21 7.87
N GLU A 123 1.43 -12.42 7.94
CA GLU A 123 0.10 -12.69 8.51
C GLU A 123 0.00 -12.37 10.01
N ASP A 124 1.11 -12.52 10.74
CA ASP A 124 1.23 -12.18 12.17
C ASP A 124 1.13 -10.67 12.42
N VAL A 125 1.58 -9.86 11.47
CA VAL A 125 1.37 -8.41 11.45
C VAL A 125 -0.05 -8.06 11.01
N LEU A 126 -0.82 -8.93 10.34
CA LEU A 126 -2.20 -8.60 9.93
C LEU A 126 -3.26 -8.85 11.02
N ILE A 127 -2.90 -9.54 12.10
CA ILE A 127 -3.81 -9.92 13.20
C ILE A 127 -4.47 -8.70 13.89
N TRP A 128 -3.90 -7.49 13.80
CA TRP A 128 -4.51 -6.28 14.37
C TRP A 128 -5.62 -5.66 13.51
N ILE A 129 -5.77 -6.09 12.25
CA ILE A 129 -6.79 -5.57 11.32
C ILE A 129 -8.08 -6.41 11.39
N ASP A 130 -7.98 -7.69 11.78
CA ASP A 130 -9.09 -8.66 11.75
C ASP A 130 -9.84 -8.81 13.09
N ARG A 131 -9.71 -7.82 14.00
CA ARG A 131 -10.44 -7.77 15.28
C ARG A 131 -11.54 -6.73 15.32
#